data_AF-A0A7U8GGI0-F1
#
_entry.id   AF-A0A7U8GGI0-F1
#
_cell.length_a   1.000
_cell.length_b   1.000
_cell.length_c   1.000
_cell.angle_alpha   90.00
_cell.angle_beta   90.00
_cell.angle_gamma   90.00
#
_symmetry.space_group_name_H-M   'P 1'
#
loop_
_entity.id
_entity.type
_entity.pdbx_description
1 polymer ?
#
loop_
_entity_poly.entity_id
_entity_poly.type
_entity_poly.pdbx_seq_one_letter_code
_entity_poly.pdbx_strand_id
1 'polypeptide(L)'
;AYPILAKHNIKPDYVLALERHDLVYQCFEQDNQEFDKDILFIIASVAHKSVIDTLEKTKKSYILVHRPLPFSKALHMDDYGYLGSGLSVANMAYDLAIKLGHKNIILIGQDLAYDENGNSHPKEYLHTQESENDRKEGLFITAYGGNGKVETNQWWILFKESLEYSIDTNSVTTYNATEGGARIEGSIEKPFKELCENLLRENKPLFEKPQTLSEKEIQDKKDKIDECLKRVVILGRSYINECEILKSDLARCLENLNFENQDFNPLSQRIYQMKAKFEDEEFKNYFLDLIRSIFFHFEYKIAQNYTKNPTNIEEEYAKRKEYIEIHINWIDFIIPHIKLQIQSIEKGLS
;
A
#
# COMPACT_ATOMS: atom_id res chain seq x y z
N ALA A 1 -6.57 -7.67 16.43
CA ALA A 1 -7.85 -8.33 16.77
C ALA A 1 -7.68 -9.82 17.12
N TYR A 2 -7.12 -10.63 16.22
CA TYR A 2 -7.13 -12.10 16.34
C TYR A 2 -6.71 -12.69 17.72
N PRO A 3 -5.58 -12.31 18.35
CA PRO A 3 -5.21 -12.85 19.66
C PRO A 3 -6.24 -12.56 20.77
N ILE A 4 -6.88 -11.39 20.73
CA ILE A 4 -7.92 -10.99 21.68
C ILE A 4 -9.18 -11.85 21.47
N LEU A 5 -9.58 -12.04 20.22
CA LEU A 5 -10.73 -12.90 19.88
C LEU A 5 -10.50 -14.35 20.33
N ALA A 6 -9.31 -14.89 20.10
CA ALA A 6 -8.93 -16.24 20.54
C ALA A 6 -9.01 -16.38 22.07
N LYS A 7 -8.49 -15.40 22.82
CA LYS A 7 -8.57 -15.37 24.29
C LYS A 7 -10.01 -15.40 24.81
N HIS A 8 -10.94 -14.75 24.10
CA HIS A 8 -12.36 -14.74 24.44
C HIS A 8 -13.16 -15.87 23.77
N ASN A 9 -12.50 -16.83 23.12
CA ASN A 9 -13.13 -17.95 22.40
C ASN A 9 -14.16 -17.49 21.34
N ILE A 10 -13.90 -16.35 20.69
CA ILE A 10 -14.68 -15.84 19.57
C ILE A 10 -13.94 -16.24 18.30
N LYS A 11 -14.40 -17.28 17.61
CA LYS A 11 -13.76 -17.79 16.39
C LYS A 11 -14.06 -16.88 15.20
N PRO A 12 -13.06 -16.18 14.61
CA PRO A 12 -13.26 -15.46 13.37
C PRO A 12 -13.27 -16.42 12.18
N ASP A 13 -14.00 -16.08 11.12
CA ASP A 13 -13.92 -16.83 9.87
C ASP A 13 -12.69 -16.46 9.04
N TYR A 14 -12.35 -15.18 9.05
CA TYR A 14 -11.24 -14.62 8.29
C TYR A 14 -10.32 -13.82 9.21
N VAL A 15 -9.02 -14.01 9.03
CA VAL A 15 -7.98 -13.21 9.70
C VAL A 15 -7.09 -12.61 8.64
N LEU A 16 -6.97 -11.28 8.62
CA LEU A 16 -6.24 -10.57 7.58
C LEU A 16 -4.91 -10.04 8.10
N ALA A 17 -3.91 -9.96 7.22
CA ALA A 17 -2.65 -9.28 7.47
C ALA A 17 -2.19 -8.51 6.22
N LEU A 18 -1.72 -7.28 6.43
CA LEU A 18 -1.30 -6.37 5.35
C LEU A 18 0.15 -5.92 5.51
N GLU A 19 0.64 -5.90 6.74
CA GLU A 19 1.83 -5.19 7.18
C GLU A 19 3.12 -5.85 6.66
N ARG A 20 4.06 -4.99 6.25
CA ARG A 20 5.40 -5.39 5.80
C ARG A 20 6.45 -5.30 6.90
N HIS A 21 6.02 -5.52 8.15
CA HIS A 21 6.88 -5.44 9.32
C HIS A 21 7.16 -6.84 9.87
N ASP A 22 8.40 -7.07 10.24
CA ASP A 22 8.91 -8.35 10.74
C ASP A 22 8.38 -8.77 12.11
N LEU A 23 7.58 -7.95 12.82
CA LEU A 23 7.00 -8.27 14.13
C LEU A 23 5.58 -8.82 14.03
N VAL A 24 4.87 -8.60 12.92
CA VAL A 24 3.44 -8.93 12.78
C VAL A 24 3.18 -10.43 12.92
N TYR A 25 4.17 -11.26 12.60
CA TYR A 25 4.10 -12.71 12.79
C TYR A 25 3.81 -13.14 14.23
N GLN A 26 4.17 -12.33 15.24
CA GLN A 26 3.90 -12.59 16.66
C GLN A 26 2.40 -12.72 16.94
N CYS A 27 1.55 -12.05 16.15
CA CYS A 27 0.10 -12.20 16.23
C CYS A 27 -0.37 -13.62 15.87
N PHE A 28 0.45 -14.42 15.20
CA PHE A 28 0.11 -15.75 14.66
C PHE A 28 0.95 -16.89 15.24
N GLU A 29 1.94 -16.58 16.10
CA GLU A 29 2.85 -17.56 16.69
C GLU A 29 2.15 -18.56 17.62
N GLN A 30 1.09 -18.12 18.31
CA GLN A 30 0.31 -19.00 19.16
C GLN A 30 -0.38 -20.07 18.31
N ASP A 31 -0.04 -21.33 18.59
CA ASP A 31 -0.73 -22.49 18.06
C ASP A 31 -1.96 -22.75 18.93
N ASN A 32 -3.14 -22.30 18.47
CA ASN A 32 -4.39 -22.50 19.21
C ASN A 32 -5.09 -23.82 18.83
N GLN A 33 -4.41 -24.72 18.13
CA GLN A 33 -4.87 -26.08 17.81
C GLN A 33 -6.27 -26.09 17.16
N GLU A 34 -7.26 -26.74 17.80
CA GLU A 34 -8.65 -26.86 17.31
C GLU A 34 -9.37 -25.52 17.16
N PHE A 35 -8.93 -24.47 17.87
CA PHE A 35 -9.52 -23.14 17.69
C PHE A 35 -9.25 -22.61 16.27
N ASP A 36 -8.05 -22.85 15.73
CA ASP A 36 -7.64 -22.34 14.41
C ASP A 36 -8.28 -23.10 13.25
N LYS A 37 -8.91 -24.24 13.55
CA LYS A 37 -9.63 -25.03 12.56
C LYS A 37 -10.76 -24.20 11.94
N ASP A 38 -10.82 -24.26 10.61
CA ASP A 38 -11.78 -23.57 9.74
C ASP A 38 -11.61 -22.05 9.61
N ILE A 39 -10.63 -21.45 10.31
CA ILE A 39 -10.22 -20.06 10.08
C ILE A 39 -9.40 -19.98 8.78
N LEU A 40 -9.72 -19.00 7.93
CA LEU A 40 -8.91 -18.70 6.75
C LEU A 40 -8.10 -17.42 6.96
N PHE A 41 -6.78 -17.55 6.93
CA PHE A 41 -5.87 -16.41 6.98
C PHE A 41 -5.68 -15.83 5.58
N ILE A 42 -6.04 -14.56 5.38
CA ILE A 42 -5.97 -13.87 4.08
C ILE A 42 -4.84 -12.85 4.15
N ILE A 43 -3.71 -13.18 3.52
CA ILE A 43 -2.47 -12.42 3.68
C ILE A 43 -2.18 -11.65 2.40
N ALA A 44 -1.94 -10.35 2.51
CA ALA A 44 -1.47 -9.57 1.36
C ALA A 44 -0.14 -10.16 0.87
N SER A 45 0.01 -10.33 -0.45
CA SER A 45 1.22 -10.92 -1.07
C SER A 45 2.51 -10.14 -0.79
N VAL A 46 2.37 -8.92 -0.27
CA VAL A 46 3.45 -7.99 0.07
C VAL A 46 3.76 -7.98 1.57
N ALA A 47 3.00 -8.72 2.39
CA ALA A 47 3.23 -8.84 3.83
C ALA A 47 4.61 -9.46 4.11
N HIS A 48 5.13 -9.25 5.30
CA HIS A 48 6.46 -9.74 5.65
C HIS A 48 6.50 -11.28 5.64
N LYS A 49 7.57 -11.87 5.08
CA LYS A 49 7.72 -13.33 4.91
C LYS A 49 7.57 -14.11 6.23
N SER A 50 7.98 -13.53 7.35
CA SER A 50 7.84 -14.17 8.67
C SER A 50 6.40 -14.53 9.03
N VAL A 51 5.40 -13.81 8.50
CA VAL A 51 3.99 -14.16 8.67
C VAL A 51 3.72 -15.52 8.00
N ILE A 52 4.13 -15.68 6.74
CA ILE A 52 3.94 -16.92 5.98
C ILE A 52 4.65 -18.09 6.66
N ASP A 53 5.91 -17.90 7.03
CA ASP A 53 6.71 -18.92 7.73
C ASP A 53 6.05 -19.37 9.04
N THR A 54 5.42 -18.43 9.75
CA THR A 54 4.71 -18.71 11.01
C THR A 54 3.40 -19.46 10.77
N LEU A 55 2.62 -19.07 9.75
CA LEU A 55 1.39 -19.78 9.39
C LEU A 55 1.68 -21.22 8.96
N GLU A 56 2.74 -21.44 8.18
CA GLU A 56 3.18 -22.79 7.78
C GLU A 56 3.66 -23.62 8.97
N LYS A 57 4.52 -23.05 9.81
CA LYS A 57 5.02 -23.70 11.04
C LYS A 57 3.86 -24.12 11.96
N THR A 58 2.84 -23.28 12.08
CA THR A 58 1.66 -23.52 12.92
C THR A 58 0.51 -24.19 12.18
N LYS A 59 0.72 -24.63 10.92
CA LYS A 59 -0.26 -25.35 10.09
C LYS A 59 -1.61 -24.63 9.93
N LYS A 60 -1.60 -23.29 9.96
CA LYS A 60 -2.78 -22.46 9.74
C LYS A 60 -3.09 -22.39 8.24
N SER A 61 -4.36 -22.52 7.88
CA SER A 61 -4.80 -22.41 6.48
C SER A 61 -4.75 -20.95 6.02
N TYR A 62 -4.08 -20.67 4.91
CA TYR A 62 -3.95 -19.31 4.40
C TYR A 62 -4.09 -19.22 2.88
N ILE A 63 -4.40 -18.02 2.39
CA ILE A 63 -4.28 -17.63 0.99
C ILE A 63 -3.48 -16.34 0.86
N LEU A 64 -2.78 -16.19 -0.25
CA LEU A 64 -2.15 -14.94 -0.64
C LEU A 64 -3.08 -14.17 -1.57
N VAL A 65 -3.23 -12.87 -1.31
CA VAL A 65 -4.03 -11.99 -2.16
C VAL A 65 -3.21 -10.80 -2.62
N HIS A 66 -3.32 -10.45 -3.90
CA HIS A 66 -2.62 -9.30 -4.43
C HIS A 66 -3.32 -8.00 -4.07
N ARG A 67 -2.52 -6.99 -3.73
CA ARG A 67 -2.99 -5.61 -3.71
C ARG A 67 -3.19 -5.11 -5.14
N PRO A 68 -4.10 -4.17 -5.39
CA PRO A 68 -4.36 -3.62 -6.72
C PRO A 68 -3.26 -2.62 -7.17
N LEU A 69 -1.99 -2.98 -6.96
CA LEU A 69 -0.81 -2.21 -7.36
C LEU A 69 -0.54 -2.37 -8.87
N PRO A 70 0.02 -1.36 -9.55
CA PRO A 70 0.47 -1.43 -10.95
C PRO A 70 1.15 -2.76 -11.31
N PHE A 71 2.18 -3.16 -10.56
CA PHE A 71 2.92 -4.40 -10.87
C PHE A 71 2.02 -5.63 -10.78
N SER A 72 1.26 -5.76 -9.69
CA SER A 72 0.38 -6.92 -9.49
C SER A 72 -0.71 -7.01 -10.56
N LYS A 73 -1.29 -5.87 -10.96
CA LYS A 73 -2.30 -5.83 -12.03
C LYS A 73 -1.72 -6.18 -13.40
N ALA A 74 -0.49 -5.77 -13.67
CA ALA A 74 0.20 -6.04 -14.93
C ALA A 74 0.58 -7.53 -15.12
N LEU A 75 0.46 -8.36 -14.07
CA LEU A 75 0.60 -9.81 -14.16
C LEU A 75 -0.72 -10.52 -14.55
N HIS A 76 -1.85 -9.82 -14.55
CA HIS A 76 -3.17 -10.37 -14.94
C HIS A 76 -3.59 -11.63 -14.14
N MET A 77 -3.31 -11.63 -12.83
CA MET A 77 -3.69 -12.72 -11.90
C MET A 77 -5.11 -12.51 -11.35
N ASP A 78 -6.09 -12.45 -12.26
CA ASP A 78 -7.43 -11.92 -11.96
C ASP A 78 -8.41 -12.95 -11.37
N ASP A 79 -8.06 -14.25 -11.31
CA ASP A 79 -9.00 -15.35 -10.99
C ASP A 79 -9.71 -15.19 -9.63
N TYR A 80 -9.03 -14.58 -8.66
CA TYR A 80 -9.55 -14.34 -7.31
C TYR A 80 -9.63 -12.84 -6.97
N GLY A 81 -9.41 -11.97 -7.96
CA GLY A 81 -9.37 -10.53 -7.80
C GLY A 81 -8.22 -10.01 -6.93
N TYR A 82 -8.38 -8.76 -6.48
CA TYR A 82 -7.37 -8.03 -5.70
C TYR A 82 -8.01 -7.51 -4.41
N LEU A 83 -7.24 -7.39 -3.32
CA LEU A 83 -7.72 -6.90 -2.03
C LEU A 83 -6.74 -5.91 -1.40
N GLY A 84 -7.25 -4.99 -0.59
CA GLY A 84 -6.42 -4.06 0.17
C GLY A 84 -6.03 -2.81 -0.62
N SER A 85 -7.02 -2.18 -1.26
CA SER A 85 -6.86 -0.83 -1.82
C SER A 85 -6.63 0.23 -0.73
N GLY A 86 -7.15 0.02 0.47
CA GLY A 86 -7.04 0.95 1.59
C GLY A 86 -5.68 0.94 2.31
N LEU A 87 -5.57 1.80 3.33
CA LEU A 87 -4.30 2.12 3.99
C LEU A 87 -3.99 1.28 5.24
N SER A 88 -4.97 0.54 5.76
CA SER A 88 -4.82 -0.35 6.93
C SER A 88 -5.42 -1.74 6.69
N VAL A 89 -5.08 -2.70 7.56
CA VAL A 89 -5.70 -4.04 7.57
C VAL A 89 -7.21 -3.97 7.81
N ALA A 90 -7.71 -2.98 8.55
CA ALA A 90 -9.14 -2.76 8.74
C ALA A 90 -9.82 -2.31 7.44
N ASN A 91 -9.19 -1.43 6.65
CA ASN A 91 -9.70 -1.07 5.33
C ASN A 91 -9.70 -2.29 4.38
N MET A 92 -8.69 -3.16 4.47
CA MET A 92 -8.64 -4.41 3.70
C MET A 92 -9.77 -5.37 4.11
N ALA A 93 -10.10 -5.47 5.40
CA ALA A 93 -11.22 -6.27 5.88
C ALA A 93 -12.57 -5.72 5.41
N TYR A 94 -12.73 -4.39 5.40
CA TYR A 94 -13.91 -3.74 4.85
C TYR A 94 -14.07 -3.99 3.34
N ASP A 95 -12.98 -3.87 2.57
CA ASP A 95 -12.93 -4.19 1.13
C ASP A 95 -13.32 -5.66 0.86
N LEU A 96 -12.82 -6.61 1.66
CA LEU A 96 -13.22 -8.01 1.60
C LEU A 96 -14.73 -8.17 1.85
N ALA A 97 -15.27 -7.53 2.89
CA ALA A 97 -16.68 -7.65 3.23
C ALA A 97 -17.59 -7.13 2.10
N ILE A 98 -17.22 -6.04 1.43
CA ILE A 98 -17.91 -5.55 0.23
C ILE A 98 -17.86 -6.59 -0.90
N LYS A 99 -16.68 -7.14 -1.19
CA LYS A 99 -16.49 -8.11 -2.29
C LYS A 99 -17.20 -9.44 -2.05
N LEU A 100 -17.39 -9.83 -0.79
CA LEU A 100 -18.25 -10.96 -0.40
C LEU A 100 -19.75 -10.64 -0.51
N GLY A 101 -20.13 -9.40 -0.85
CA GLY A 101 -21.51 -9.00 -1.11
C GLY A 101 -22.33 -8.73 0.15
N HIS A 102 -21.70 -8.57 1.31
CA HIS A 102 -22.40 -8.24 2.55
C HIS A 102 -23.17 -6.92 2.43
N LYS A 103 -24.42 -6.91 2.92
CA LYS A 103 -25.31 -5.73 2.86
C LYS A 103 -25.23 -4.83 4.09
N ASN A 104 -24.82 -5.41 5.21
CA ASN A 104 -24.58 -4.71 6.47
C ASN A 104 -23.16 -5.03 6.92
N ILE A 105 -22.38 -4.00 7.24
CA ILE A 105 -21.03 -4.13 7.82
C ILE A 105 -21.04 -3.44 9.17
N ILE A 106 -20.56 -4.11 10.21
CA ILE A 106 -20.47 -3.56 11.57
C ILE A 106 -18.99 -3.42 11.93
N LEU A 107 -18.57 -2.20 12.25
CA LEU A 107 -17.22 -1.87 12.69
C LEU A 107 -17.16 -1.92 14.22
N ILE A 108 -16.27 -2.75 14.77
CA ILE A 108 -16.10 -2.95 16.22
C ILE A 108 -14.61 -2.89 16.54
N GLY A 109 -14.24 -2.07 17.53
CA GLY A 109 -12.84 -1.85 17.90
C GLY A 109 -12.06 -1.08 16.83
N GLN A 110 -12.76 -0.26 16.06
CA GLN A 110 -12.17 0.67 15.09
C GLN A 110 -12.12 2.06 15.72
N ASP A 111 -11.39 2.20 16.82
CA ASP A 111 -11.39 3.41 17.64
C ASP A 111 -10.83 4.62 16.88
N LEU A 112 -9.69 4.44 16.19
CA LEU A 112 -8.99 5.50 15.43
C LEU A 112 -8.70 6.75 16.29
N ALA A 113 -8.57 6.53 17.60
CA ALA A 113 -8.43 7.52 18.63
C ALA A 113 -7.75 6.91 19.86
N TYR A 114 -7.13 7.76 20.68
CA TYR A 114 -6.62 7.35 21.98
C TYR A 114 -7.76 7.28 23.01
N ASP A 115 -7.63 6.37 24.00
CA ASP A 115 -8.55 6.31 25.13
C ASP A 115 -8.36 7.50 26.10
N GLU A 116 -9.21 7.60 27.13
CA GLU A 116 -9.13 8.69 28.14
C GLU A 116 -7.81 8.74 28.91
N ASN A 117 -7.09 7.60 28.99
CA ASN A 117 -5.77 7.50 29.62
C ASN A 117 -4.63 7.73 28.61
N GLY A 118 -4.98 8.02 27.35
CA GLY A 118 -4.04 8.23 26.27
C GLY A 118 -3.46 6.96 25.65
N ASN A 119 -4.01 5.77 25.94
CA ASN A 119 -3.55 4.53 25.34
C ASN A 119 -4.09 4.39 23.91
N SER A 120 -3.28 3.82 23.02
CA SER A 120 -3.67 3.58 21.63
C SER A 120 -4.32 2.21 21.37
N HIS A 121 -4.10 1.24 22.26
CA HIS A 121 -4.64 -0.12 22.14
C HIS A 121 -5.08 -0.64 23.51
N PRO A 122 -5.95 -1.67 23.55
CA PRO A 122 -6.24 -2.40 24.77
C PRO A 122 -4.95 -2.96 25.41
N LYS A 123 -4.95 -3.12 26.75
CA LYS A 123 -3.79 -3.64 27.51
C LYS A 123 -3.24 -4.98 27.00
N GLU A 124 -4.06 -5.71 26.26
CA GLU A 124 -3.83 -7.08 25.81
C GLU A 124 -3.27 -7.15 24.37
N TYR A 125 -3.06 -6.00 23.73
CA TYR A 125 -2.48 -5.91 22.39
C TYR A 125 -0.96 -6.19 22.45
N LEU A 126 -0.51 -7.12 21.61
CA LEU A 126 0.86 -7.66 21.63
C LEU A 126 1.92 -6.66 21.14
N HIS A 127 1.53 -5.57 20.46
CA HIS A 127 2.47 -4.60 19.89
C HIS A 127 2.40 -3.24 20.61
N THR A 128 3.58 -2.80 21.08
CA THR A 128 4.00 -1.40 21.20
C THR A 128 2.98 -0.38 21.73
N GLN A 129 2.50 -0.55 22.96
CA GLN A 129 1.90 0.59 23.69
C GLN A 129 2.86 1.78 23.75
N GLU A 130 4.18 1.52 23.83
CA GLU A 130 5.20 2.56 23.92
C GLU A 130 5.39 3.36 22.61
N SER A 131 5.47 2.70 21.43
CA SER A 131 5.80 3.42 20.18
C SER A 131 4.66 4.25 19.58
N GLU A 132 3.41 4.00 19.98
CA GLU A 132 2.25 4.77 19.50
C GLU A 132 1.85 5.92 20.43
N ASN A 133 2.19 5.84 21.72
CA ASN A 133 2.07 6.97 22.63
C ASN A 133 3.07 8.10 22.27
N ASP A 134 4.23 7.75 21.69
CA ASP A 134 5.18 8.70 21.12
C ASP A 134 4.67 9.43 19.85
N ARG A 135 3.52 9.02 19.30
CA ARG A 135 2.89 9.62 18.11
C ARG A 135 1.77 10.61 18.45
N LYS A 136 1.64 11.01 19.71
CA LYS A 136 0.69 12.05 20.10
C LYS A 136 1.08 13.38 19.46
N GLU A 137 0.30 13.79 18.46
CA GLU A 137 0.51 15.01 17.69
C GLU A 137 -0.39 16.16 18.17
N GLY A 138 -1.21 15.94 19.20
CA GLY A 138 -2.22 16.90 19.66
C GLY A 138 -3.32 17.15 18.63
N LEU A 139 -3.57 16.16 17.76
CA LEU A 139 -4.63 16.19 16.76
C LEU A 139 -5.93 15.67 17.36
N PHE A 140 -7.05 16.29 16.98
CA PHE A 140 -8.37 15.94 17.49
C PHE A 140 -9.39 15.86 16.37
N ILE A 141 -10.22 14.81 16.41
CA ILE A 141 -11.31 14.58 15.47
C ILE A 141 -12.63 14.40 16.21
N THR A 142 -13.74 14.48 15.49
CA THR A 142 -15.08 14.35 16.06
C THR A 142 -15.26 12.98 16.72
N ALA A 143 -15.73 12.97 17.96
CA ALA A 143 -16.02 11.75 18.70
C ALA A 143 -17.31 11.08 18.20
N TYR A 144 -17.41 9.77 18.43
CA TYR A 144 -18.67 9.03 18.27
C TYR A 144 -19.85 9.78 18.93
N GLY A 145 -21.00 9.80 18.26
CA GLY A 145 -22.21 10.51 18.71
C GLY A 145 -22.21 12.00 18.36
N GLY A 146 -21.14 12.52 17.74
CA GLY A 146 -21.04 13.89 17.23
C GLY A 146 -20.84 14.96 18.29
N ASN A 147 -20.79 14.60 19.57
CA ASN A 147 -20.60 15.51 20.68
C ASN A 147 -19.18 15.41 21.22
N GLY A 148 -18.37 16.43 20.96
CA GLY A 148 -17.00 16.51 21.47
C GLY A 148 -15.95 15.99 20.49
N LYS A 149 -14.74 15.77 21.01
CA LYS A 149 -13.58 15.37 20.22
C LYS A 149 -12.77 14.30 20.96
N VAL A 150 -12.12 13.45 20.19
CA VAL A 150 -11.15 12.46 20.66
C VAL A 150 -9.77 12.76 20.08
N GLU A 151 -8.72 12.52 20.86
CA GLU A 151 -7.34 12.69 20.40
C GLU A 151 -6.99 11.58 19.40
N THR A 152 -6.24 11.91 18.35
CA THR A 152 -5.85 10.99 17.28
C THR A 152 -4.46 11.32 16.75
N ASN A 153 -4.00 10.61 15.71
CA ASN A 153 -2.77 10.91 14.97
C ASN A 153 -3.04 10.94 13.46
N GLN A 154 -2.09 11.49 12.69
CA GLN A 154 -2.20 11.64 11.24
C GLN A 154 -2.50 10.33 10.49
N TRP A 155 -1.98 9.19 10.96
CA TRP A 155 -2.17 7.90 10.29
C TRP A 155 -3.59 7.38 10.47
N TRP A 156 -4.15 7.51 11.67
CA TRP A 156 -5.53 7.14 11.94
C TRP A 156 -6.53 8.04 11.21
N ILE A 157 -6.22 9.33 11.03
CA ILE A 157 -6.99 10.21 10.15
C ILE A 157 -7.01 9.65 8.73
N LEU A 158 -5.85 9.27 8.17
CA LEU A 158 -5.78 8.68 6.83
C LEU A 158 -6.55 7.35 6.73
N PHE A 159 -6.47 6.50 7.77
CA PHE A 159 -7.21 5.22 7.80
C PHE A 159 -8.72 5.45 7.86
N LYS A 160 -9.17 6.44 8.64
CA LYS A 160 -10.55 6.89 8.73
C LYS A 160 -11.05 7.39 7.38
N GLU A 161 -10.34 8.34 6.77
CA GLU A 161 -10.72 8.91 5.47
C GLU A 161 -10.77 7.84 4.36
N SER A 162 -9.82 6.89 4.37
CA SER A 162 -9.85 5.74 3.46
C SER A 162 -11.08 4.83 3.68
N LEU A 163 -11.56 4.72 4.91
CA LEU A 163 -12.76 3.94 5.25
C LEU A 163 -14.03 4.69 4.82
N GLU A 164 -14.11 5.98 5.12
CA GLU A 164 -15.21 6.88 4.73
C GLU A 164 -15.38 6.95 3.22
N TYR A 165 -14.27 7.06 2.48
CA TYR A 165 -14.30 6.97 1.01
C TYR A 165 -14.88 5.64 0.53
N SER A 166 -14.50 4.53 1.18
CA SER A 166 -15.05 3.21 0.85
C SER A 166 -16.53 3.08 1.21
N ILE A 167 -17.01 3.75 2.26
CA ILE A 167 -18.42 3.80 2.63
C ILE A 167 -19.20 4.62 1.61
N ASP A 168 -18.73 5.82 1.25
CA ASP A 168 -19.42 6.74 0.33
C ASP A 168 -19.53 6.19 -1.09
N THR A 169 -18.49 5.47 -1.56
CA THR A 169 -18.43 4.94 -2.93
C THR A 169 -19.10 3.58 -3.12
N ASN A 170 -19.61 2.96 -2.05
CA ASN A 170 -20.25 1.64 -2.12
C ASN A 170 -21.65 1.66 -1.48
N SER A 171 -22.60 0.97 -2.08
CA SER A 171 -23.98 0.88 -1.57
C SER A 171 -24.12 -0.21 -0.49
N VAL A 172 -23.40 -0.07 0.63
CA VAL A 172 -23.45 -0.98 1.77
C VAL A 172 -23.79 -0.20 3.03
N THR A 173 -24.72 -0.72 3.85
CA THR A 173 -25.04 -0.09 5.13
C THR A 173 -23.94 -0.40 6.13
N THR A 174 -23.20 0.62 6.54
CA THR A 174 -22.11 0.47 7.49
C THR A 174 -22.50 1.05 8.84
N TYR A 175 -22.27 0.28 9.90
CA TYR A 175 -22.52 0.68 11.27
C TYR A 175 -21.20 0.88 12.01
N ASN A 176 -21.05 2.00 12.70
CA ASN A 176 -20.00 2.18 13.68
C ASN A 176 -20.56 1.77 15.06
N ALA A 177 -19.98 0.73 15.66
CA ALA A 177 -20.34 0.23 16.97
C ALA A 177 -19.23 0.45 18.01
N THR A 178 -18.31 1.39 17.74
CA THR A 178 -17.17 1.71 18.61
C THR A 178 -17.45 3.04 19.34
N GLU A 179 -18.20 2.98 20.44
CA GLU A 179 -18.74 4.15 21.16
C GLU A 179 -17.69 5.09 21.77
N GLY A 180 -16.48 4.59 22.07
CA GLY A 180 -15.37 5.39 22.62
C GLY A 180 -14.44 6.00 21.57
N GLY A 181 -14.68 5.71 20.29
CA GLY A 181 -13.78 6.05 19.20
C GLY A 181 -14.16 7.33 18.45
N ALA A 182 -13.55 7.48 17.29
CA ALA A 182 -13.86 8.51 16.32
C ALA A 182 -15.22 8.26 15.66
N ARG A 183 -15.90 9.35 15.32
CA ARG A 183 -17.00 9.34 14.35
C ARG A 183 -16.43 8.98 12.98
N ILE A 184 -17.14 8.11 12.26
CA ILE A 184 -16.81 7.70 10.88
C ILE A 184 -17.97 8.12 9.99
N GLU A 185 -17.75 9.13 9.14
CA GLU A 185 -18.76 9.69 8.26
C GLU A 185 -19.27 8.66 7.24
N GLY A 186 -20.55 8.77 6.90
CA GLY A 186 -21.28 7.78 6.08
C GLY A 186 -21.72 6.52 6.83
N SER A 187 -21.17 6.24 8.02
CA SER A 187 -21.64 5.14 8.87
C SER A 187 -22.80 5.55 9.79
N ILE A 188 -23.58 4.56 10.24
CA ILE A 188 -24.64 4.70 11.23
C ILE A 188 -24.08 4.31 12.60
N GLU A 189 -24.05 5.25 13.54
CA GLU A 189 -23.63 5.01 14.91
C GLU A 189 -24.74 4.26 15.68
N LYS A 190 -24.45 3.03 16.13
CA LYS A 190 -25.33 2.24 16.99
C LYS A 190 -24.55 1.38 17.99
N PRO A 191 -25.04 1.17 19.23
CA PRO A 191 -24.40 0.26 20.16
C PRO A 191 -24.34 -1.16 19.61
N PHE A 192 -23.23 -1.87 19.83
CA PHE A 192 -23.06 -3.23 19.31
C PHE A 192 -24.18 -4.18 19.77
N LYS A 193 -24.61 -4.03 21.04
CA LYS A 193 -25.71 -4.81 21.61
C LYS A 193 -27.01 -4.67 20.80
N GLU A 194 -27.38 -3.45 20.42
CA GLU A 194 -28.59 -3.19 19.62
C GLU A 194 -28.49 -3.86 18.24
N LEU A 195 -27.31 -3.81 17.62
CA LEU A 195 -27.08 -4.44 16.32
C LEU A 195 -27.18 -5.97 16.40
N CYS A 196 -26.66 -6.59 17.46
CA CYS A 196 -26.82 -8.02 17.70
C CYS A 196 -28.30 -8.41 17.79
N GLU A 197 -29.09 -7.66 18.56
CA GLU A 197 -30.51 -7.92 18.78
C GLU A 197 -31.37 -7.73 17.51
N ASN A 198 -30.93 -6.85 16.59
CA ASN A 198 -31.73 -6.47 15.42
C ASN A 198 -31.28 -7.10 14.11
N LEU A 199 -29.97 -7.32 13.91
CA LEU A 199 -29.41 -7.78 12.64
C LEU A 199 -28.88 -9.22 12.69
N LEU A 200 -28.38 -9.68 13.85
CA LEU A 200 -27.71 -10.99 13.97
C LEU A 200 -28.68 -12.08 14.48
N ARG A 201 -29.86 -12.16 13.85
CA ARG A 201 -30.95 -13.08 14.25
C ARG A 201 -30.89 -14.45 13.57
N GLU A 202 -30.21 -14.53 12.44
CA GLU A 202 -30.11 -15.73 11.63
C GLU A 202 -28.76 -16.41 11.82
N ASN A 203 -28.74 -17.73 11.72
CA ASN A 203 -27.49 -18.48 11.69
C ASN A 203 -26.73 -18.12 10.42
N LYS A 204 -25.43 -17.91 10.56
CA LYS A 204 -24.55 -17.62 9.44
C LYS A 204 -24.63 -18.76 8.39
N PRO A 205 -24.86 -18.44 7.11
CA PRO A 205 -24.74 -19.44 6.05
C PRO A 205 -23.28 -19.84 5.83
N LEU A 206 -23.04 -21.13 5.60
CA LEU A 206 -21.73 -21.63 5.20
C LEU A 206 -21.58 -21.47 3.68
N PHE A 207 -20.62 -20.66 3.25
CA PHE A 207 -20.28 -20.50 1.85
C PHE A 207 -19.20 -21.50 1.45
N GLU A 208 -19.28 -22.01 0.22
CA GLU A 208 -18.20 -22.80 -0.35
C GLU A 208 -16.96 -21.93 -0.55
N LYS A 209 -15.79 -22.50 -0.26
CA LYS A 209 -14.50 -21.83 -0.50
C LYS A 209 -14.27 -21.74 -2.02
N PRO A 210 -13.55 -20.71 -2.51
CA PRO A 210 -13.14 -20.65 -3.91
C PRO A 210 -12.42 -21.94 -4.31
N GLN A 211 -12.76 -22.48 -5.48
CA GLN A 211 -12.08 -23.65 -6.02
C GLN A 211 -10.66 -23.28 -6.45
N THR A 212 -9.71 -24.16 -6.17
CA THR A 212 -8.34 -24.00 -6.66
C THR A 212 -8.26 -24.29 -8.15
N LEU A 213 -7.39 -23.57 -8.85
CA LEU A 213 -7.05 -23.87 -10.24
C LEU A 213 -6.46 -25.28 -10.36
N SER A 214 -6.69 -25.93 -11.50
CA SER A 214 -6.04 -27.20 -11.83
C SER A 214 -4.53 -27.02 -12.02
N GLU A 215 -3.76 -28.09 -11.83
CA GLU A 215 -2.29 -28.06 -12.03
C GLU A 215 -1.91 -27.54 -13.42
N LYS A 216 -2.69 -27.88 -14.45
CA LYS A 216 -2.47 -27.40 -15.82
C LYS A 216 -2.71 -25.89 -15.94
N GLU A 217 -3.80 -25.37 -15.37
CA GLU A 217 -4.08 -23.93 -15.40
C GLU A 217 -3.03 -23.12 -14.63
N ILE A 218 -2.54 -23.66 -13.52
CA ILE A 218 -1.44 -23.06 -12.75
C ILE A 218 -0.18 -23.00 -13.61
N GLN A 219 0.19 -24.10 -14.28
CA GLN A 219 1.38 -24.14 -15.12
C GLN A 219 1.26 -23.19 -16.33
N ASP A 220 0.12 -23.19 -17.03
CA ASP A 220 -0.13 -22.32 -18.19
C ASP A 220 -0.05 -20.83 -17.80
N LYS A 221 -0.56 -20.46 -16.62
CA LYS A 221 -0.46 -19.09 -16.10
C LYS A 221 0.96 -18.73 -15.69
N LYS A 222 1.67 -19.64 -15.02
CA LYS A 222 3.07 -19.45 -14.65
C LYS A 222 3.93 -19.19 -15.89
N ASP A 223 3.81 -19.99 -16.94
CA ASP A 223 4.61 -19.84 -18.16
C ASP A 223 4.38 -18.47 -18.81
N LYS A 224 3.14 -17.98 -18.84
CA LYS A 224 2.79 -16.64 -19.34
C LYS A 224 3.39 -15.52 -18.49
N ILE A 225 3.32 -15.66 -17.16
CA ILE A 225 3.93 -14.70 -16.23
C ILE A 225 5.44 -14.68 -16.42
N ASP A 226 6.09 -15.85 -16.51
CA ASP A 226 7.54 -15.96 -16.70
C ASP A 226 7.98 -15.32 -18.02
N GLU A 227 7.23 -15.52 -19.11
CA GLU A 227 7.47 -14.86 -20.39
C GLU A 227 7.35 -13.33 -20.28
N CYS A 228 6.30 -12.85 -19.62
CA CYS A 228 6.08 -11.44 -19.37
C CYS A 228 7.25 -10.82 -18.59
N LEU A 229 7.65 -11.45 -17.49
CA LEU A 229 8.73 -11.00 -16.62
C LEU A 229 10.08 -10.98 -17.33
N LYS A 230 10.37 -11.94 -18.23
CA LYS A 230 11.57 -11.91 -19.08
C LYS A 230 11.61 -10.68 -20.00
N ARG A 231 10.46 -10.27 -20.57
CA ARG A 231 10.36 -9.03 -21.35
C ARG A 231 10.61 -7.79 -20.49
N VAL A 232 10.06 -7.77 -19.27
CA VAL A 232 10.26 -6.67 -18.31
C VAL A 232 11.75 -6.50 -17.95
N VAL A 233 12.49 -7.59 -17.80
CA VAL A 233 13.96 -7.53 -17.57
C VAL A 233 14.68 -6.86 -18.74
N ILE A 234 14.35 -7.22 -19.98
CA ILE A 234 14.94 -6.62 -21.18
C ILE A 234 14.62 -5.12 -21.24
N LEU A 235 13.35 -4.78 -21.00
CA LEU A 235 12.88 -3.40 -21.00
C LEU A 235 13.60 -2.55 -19.93
N GLY A 236 13.68 -3.05 -18.70
CA GLY A 236 14.39 -2.36 -17.61
C GLY A 236 15.87 -2.11 -17.94
N ARG A 237 16.55 -3.08 -18.56
CA ARG A 237 17.94 -2.90 -19.04
C ARG A 237 18.04 -1.83 -20.12
N SER A 238 17.06 -1.73 -21.02
CA SER A 238 16.98 -0.65 -22.02
C SER A 238 16.88 0.72 -21.35
N TYR A 239 15.95 0.87 -20.38
CA TYR A 239 15.80 2.14 -19.65
C TYR A 239 17.08 2.54 -18.91
N ILE A 240 17.76 1.60 -18.26
CA ILE A 240 19.04 1.86 -17.60
C ILE A 240 20.06 2.38 -18.60
N ASN A 241 20.25 1.70 -19.74
CA ASN A 241 21.23 2.10 -20.75
C ASN A 241 20.94 3.50 -21.30
N GLU A 242 19.67 3.80 -21.61
CA GLU A 242 19.27 5.12 -22.08
C GLU A 242 19.50 6.21 -21.03
N CYS A 243 19.22 5.93 -19.75
CA CYS A 243 19.52 6.82 -18.63
C CYS A 243 21.02 7.06 -18.47
N GLU A 244 21.85 6.02 -18.58
CA GLU A 244 23.31 6.12 -18.48
C GLU A 244 23.88 7.00 -19.61
N ILE A 245 23.39 6.83 -20.85
CA ILE A 245 23.74 7.68 -21.99
C ILE A 245 23.32 9.14 -21.73
N LEU A 246 22.08 9.38 -21.30
CA LEU A 246 21.60 10.73 -20.99
C LEU A 246 22.45 11.37 -19.88
N LYS A 247 22.73 10.64 -18.81
CA LYS A 247 23.56 11.12 -17.69
C LYS A 247 24.95 11.54 -18.17
N SER A 248 25.59 10.74 -19.02
CA SER A 248 26.91 11.04 -19.59
C SER A 248 26.90 12.35 -20.38
N ASP A 249 25.86 12.57 -21.20
CA ASP A 249 25.73 13.81 -21.97
C ASP A 249 25.46 15.03 -21.10
N LEU A 250 24.66 14.87 -20.04
CA LEU A 250 24.43 15.92 -19.04
C LEU A 250 25.73 16.27 -18.27
N ALA A 251 26.51 15.27 -17.85
CA ALA A 251 27.77 15.48 -17.16
C ALA A 251 28.78 16.22 -18.05
N ARG A 252 28.89 15.82 -19.32
CA ARG A 252 29.75 16.50 -20.30
C ARG A 252 29.36 17.96 -20.52
N CYS A 253 28.06 18.28 -20.46
CA CYS A 253 27.58 19.67 -20.49
C CYS A 253 28.06 20.48 -19.30
N LEU A 254 28.02 19.91 -18.08
CA LEU A 254 28.48 20.59 -16.87
C LEU A 254 29.98 20.89 -16.89
N GLU A 255 30.78 20.05 -17.55
CA GLU A 255 32.23 20.21 -17.63
C GLU A 255 32.68 21.20 -18.72
N ASN A 256 31.96 21.28 -19.85
CA ASN A 256 32.53 21.82 -21.09
C ASN A 256 31.67 22.86 -21.83
N LEU A 257 30.45 23.17 -21.40
CA LEU A 257 29.53 24.03 -22.17
C LEU A 257 29.16 25.32 -21.42
N ASN A 258 29.01 26.41 -22.17
CA ASN A 258 28.62 27.74 -21.65
C ASN A 258 27.11 27.86 -21.39
N PHE A 259 26.38 26.75 -21.21
CA PHE A 259 24.92 26.70 -21.02
C PHE A 259 24.09 27.53 -22.02
N GLU A 260 24.64 27.80 -23.20
CA GLU A 260 23.97 28.53 -24.27
C GLU A 260 22.78 27.75 -24.82
N ASN A 261 21.83 28.45 -25.46
CA ASN A 261 20.61 27.81 -25.99
C ASN A 261 20.89 26.65 -26.95
N GLN A 262 21.91 26.78 -27.79
CA GLN A 262 22.29 25.77 -28.78
C GLN A 262 22.74 24.44 -28.14
N ASP A 263 23.32 24.52 -26.94
CA ASP A 263 23.82 23.38 -26.19
C ASP A 263 22.77 22.83 -25.23
N PHE A 264 22.07 23.74 -24.53
CA PHE A 264 21.11 23.39 -23.50
C PHE A 264 19.80 22.83 -24.06
N ASN A 265 19.23 23.42 -25.12
CA ASN A 265 17.91 23.04 -25.62
C ASN A 265 17.84 21.59 -26.09
N PRO A 266 18.82 21.04 -26.85
CA PRO A 266 18.83 19.63 -27.21
C PRO A 266 18.86 18.69 -25.99
N LEU A 267 19.63 19.03 -24.95
CA LEU A 267 19.70 18.25 -23.72
C LEU A 267 18.39 18.29 -22.93
N SER A 268 17.80 19.49 -22.80
CA SER A 268 16.49 19.67 -22.17
C SER A 268 15.41 18.85 -22.90
N GLN A 269 15.45 18.81 -24.24
CA GLN A 269 14.51 18.00 -25.02
C GLN A 269 14.68 16.50 -24.76
N ARG A 270 15.93 16.02 -24.65
CA ARG A 270 16.21 14.61 -24.33
C ARG A 270 15.79 14.24 -22.90
N ILE A 271 15.96 15.15 -21.95
CA ILE A 271 15.41 15.00 -20.59
C ILE A 271 13.89 14.84 -20.66
N TYR A 272 13.19 15.71 -21.40
CA TYR A 272 11.75 15.63 -21.56
C TYR A 272 11.31 14.30 -22.18
N GLN A 273 11.99 13.85 -23.24
CA GLN A 273 11.72 12.56 -23.89
C GLN A 273 11.91 11.38 -22.93
N MET A 274 12.96 11.40 -22.10
CA MET A 274 13.17 10.36 -21.09
C MET A 274 12.08 10.37 -20.03
N LYS A 275 11.70 11.54 -19.51
CA LYS A 275 10.60 11.66 -18.56
C LYS A 275 9.28 11.14 -19.15
N ALA A 276 8.99 11.47 -20.41
CA ALA A 276 7.80 10.99 -21.11
C ALA A 276 7.73 9.45 -21.17
N LYS A 277 8.87 8.77 -21.41
CA LYS A 277 8.93 7.30 -21.37
C LYS A 277 8.55 6.71 -20.01
N PHE A 278 8.84 7.42 -18.92
CA PHE A 278 8.45 6.96 -17.58
C PHE A 278 7.00 7.26 -17.22
N GLU A 279 6.33 8.08 -18.05
CA GLU A 279 4.89 8.28 -17.99
C GLU A 279 4.11 7.26 -18.81
N ASP A 280 4.79 6.46 -19.67
CA ASP A 280 4.14 5.41 -20.44
C ASP A 280 3.64 4.28 -19.54
N GLU A 281 2.49 3.71 -19.91
CA GLU A 281 1.83 2.63 -19.15
C GLU A 281 2.75 1.42 -18.93
N GLU A 282 3.59 1.07 -19.92
CA GLU A 282 4.51 -0.05 -19.79
C GLU A 282 5.55 0.17 -18.67
N PHE A 283 6.12 1.37 -18.58
CA PHE A 283 7.02 1.69 -17.46
C PHE A 283 6.25 1.71 -16.14
N LYS A 284 5.09 2.39 -16.12
CA LYS A 284 4.29 2.56 -14.90
C LYS A 284 3.88 1.23 -14.30
N ASN A 285 3.43 0.32 -15.15
CA ASN A 285 2.99 -1.01 -14.75
C ASN A 285 4.07 -1.77 -14.01
N TYR A 286 5.34 -1.68 -14.40
CA TYR A 286 6.38 -2.55 -13.82
C TYR A 286 7.35 -1.88 -12.84
N PHE A 287 7.49 -0.55 -12.88
CA PHE A 287 8.52 0.16 -12.12
C PHE A 287 7.97 1.26 -11.21
N LEU A 288 6.72 1.71 -11.40
CA LEU A 288 6.17 2.85 -10.64
C LEU A 288 6.10 2.60 -9.14
N ASP A 289 5.78 1.38 -8.73
CA ASP A 289 5.62 1.01 -7.31
C ASP A 289 6.89 1.27 -6.48
N LEU A 290 8.08 1.24 -7.11
CA LEU A 290 9.36 1.53 -6.46
C LEU A 290 9.80 2.99 -6.60
N ILE A 291 9.39 3.66 -7.67
CA ILE A 291 10.00 4.94 -8.09
C ILE A 291 9.05 6.13 -7.85
N ARG A 292 7.77 5.91 -7.57
CA ARG A 292 6.76 6.97 -7.42
C ARG A 292 7.17 8.08 -6.44
N SER A 293 7.70 7.73 -5.27
CA SER A 293 8.14 8.71 -4.26
C SER A 293 9.35 9.51 -4.74
N ILE A 294 10.26 8.88 -5.49
CA ILE A 294 11.42 9.51 -6.11
C ILE A 294 10.95 10.53 -7.13
N PHE A 295 10.02 10.16 -8.02
CA PHE A 295 9.44 11.09 -8.98
C PHE A 295 8.82 12.30 -8.28
N PHE A 296 7.99 12.09 -7.26
CA PHE A 296 7.37 13.20 -6.53
C PHE A 296 8.43 14.17 -5.93
N HIS A 297 9.47 13.64 -5.30
CA HIS A 297 10.57 14.44 -4.74
C HIS A 297 11.31 15.26 -5.80
N PHE A 298 11.62 14.66 -6.95
CA PHE A 298 12.34 15.35 -8.01
C PHE A 298 11.47 16.34 -8.77
N GLU A 299 10.19 16.03 -9.02
CA GLU A 299 9.26 16.98 -9.63
C GLU A 299 9.12 18.25 -8.78
N TYR A 300 9.13 18.13 -7.44
CA TYR A 300 9.15 19.29 -6.56
C TYR A 300 10.41 20.15 -6.76
N LYS A 301 11.61 19.54 -6.80
CA LYS A 301 12.87 20.27 -7.04
C LYS A 301 12.91 20.92 -8.42
N ILE A 302 12.42 20.22 -9.43
CA ILE A 302 12.33 20.73 -10.81
C ILE A 302 11.37 21.93 -10.86
N ALA A 303 10.22 21.85 -10.19
CA ALA A 303 9.28 22.96 -10.10
C ALA A 303 9.91 24.19 -9.41
N GLN A 304 10.67 24.00 -8.32
CA GLN A 304 11.40 25.08 -7.67
C GLN A 304 12.37 25.78 -8.65
N ASN A 305 13.15 25.01 -9.42
CA ASN A 305 14.03 25.57 -10.44
C ASN A 305 13.23 26.34 -11.51
N TYR A 306 12.11 25.80 -12.02
CA TYR A 306 11.32 26.48 -13.05
C TYR A 306 10.79 27.84 -12.63
N THR A 307 10.42 28.02 -11.35
CA THR A 307 9.90 29.29 -10.82
C THR A 307 10.95 30.39 -10.67
N LYS A 308 12.25 30.08 -10.82
CA LYS A 308 13.30 31.10 -10.80
C LYS A 308 13.17 32.04 -12.01
N ASN A 309 13.22 33.34 -11.78
CA ASN A 309 13.11 34.37 -12.81
C ASN A 309 14.45 35.09 -12.98
N PRO A 310 15.38 34.53 -13.78
CA PRO A 310 16.67 35.15 -14.00
C PRO A 310 16.51 36.49 -14.72
N THR A 311 17.27 37.47 -14.27
CA THR A 311 17.25 38.86 -14.77
C THR A 311 18.43 39.17 -15.68
N ASN A 312 19.42 38.28 -15.73
CA ASN A 312 20.63 38.39 -16.52
C ASN A 312 21.11 37.01 -16.99
N ILE A 313 22.12 37.00 -17.87
CA ILE A 313 22.63 35.77 -18.50
C ILE A 313 23.34 34.84 -17.52
N GLU A 314 24.01 35.38 -16.49
CA GLU A 314 24.70 34.58 -15.48
C GLU A 314 23.69 33.82 -14.60
N GLU A 315 22.59 34.49 -14.21
CA GLU A 315 21.48 33.87 -13.49
C GLU A 315 20.77 32.80 -14.34
N GLU A 316 20.59 33.05 -15.65
CA GLU A 316 20.03 32.07 -16.59
C GLU A 316 20.93 30.83 -16.69
N TYR A 317 22.25 31.01 -16.79
CA TYR A 317 23.20 29.90 -16.83
C TYR A 317 23.27 29.15 -15.51
N ALA A 318 23.21 29.84 -14.37
CA ALA A 318 23.13 29.20 -13.06
C ALA A 318 21.85 28.36 -12.92
N LYS A 319 20.70 28.88 -13.39
CA LYS A 319 19.42 28.15 -13.42
C LYS A 319 19.52 26.88 -14.28
N ARG A 320 20.14 26.97 -15.46
CA ARG A 320 20.33 25.81 -16.37
C ARG A 320 21.29 24.77 -15.79
N LYS A 321 22.37 25.21 -15.16
CA LYS A 321 23.32 24.34 -14.46
C LYS A 321 22.60 23.53 -13.38
N GLU A 322 21.87 24.20 -12.50
CA GLU A 322 21.09 23.55 -11.45
C GLU A 322 20.03 22.60 -12.05
N TYR A 323 19.35 22.99 -13.13
CA TYR A 323 18.41 22.12 -13.83
C TYR A 323 19.07 20.80 -14.27
N ILE A 324 20.27 20.87 -14.84
CA ILE A 324 21.03 19.68 -15.26
C ILE A 324 21.47 18.86 -14.05
N GLU A 325 21.98 19.49 -12.99
CA GLU A 325 22.39 18.81 -11.75
C GLU A 325 21.21 18.06 -11.09
N ILE A 326 20.02 18.66 -11.08
CA ILE A 326 18.79 18.01 -10.59
C ILE A 326 18.49 16.75 -11.40
N HIS A 327 18.63 16.79 -12.74
CA HIS A 327 18.32 15.65 -13.60
C HIS A 327 19.40 14.55 -13.58
N ILE A 328 20.67 14.90 -13.38
CA ILE A 328 21.72 13.90 -13.10
C ILE A 328 21.39 13.16 -11.80
N ASN A 329 21.05 13.89 -10.74
CA ASN A 329 20.64 13.29 -9.47
C ASN A 329 19.37 12.44 -9.66
N TRP A 330 18.39 12.89 -10.43
CA TRP A 330 17.18 12.12 -10.75
C TRP A 330 17.52 10.77 -11.38
N ILE A 331 18.42 10.74 -12.38
CA ILE A 331 18.89 9.50 -13.01
C ILE A 331 19.61 8.59 -12.00
N ASP A 332 20.43 9.18 -11.13
CA ASP A 332 21.20 8.43 -10.11
C ASP A 332 20.31 7.75 -9.07
N PHE A 333 19.12 8.28 -8.81
CA PHE A 333 18.14 7.59 -7.98
C PHE A 333 17.35 6.54 -8.77
N ILE A 334 17.03 6.78 -10.05
CA ILE A 334 16.18 5.86 -10.83
C ILE A 334 16.89 4.56 -11.20
N ILE A 335 18.13 4.66 -11.70
CA ILE A 335 18.87 3.48 -12.19
C ILE A 335 18.96 2.38 -11.12
N PRO A 336 19.36 2.65 -9.86
CA PRO A 336 19.43 1.62 -8.82
C PRO A 336 18.07 0.95 -8.54
N HIS A 337 16.96 1.69 -8.61
CA HIS A 337 15.63 1.14 -8.34
C HIS A 337 15.14 0.26 -9.49
N ILE A 338 15.39 0.64 -10.75
CA ILE A 338 15.15 -0.23 -11.91
C ILE A 338 16.02 -1.50 -11.81
N LYS A 339 17.30 -1.37 -11.45
CA LYS A 339 18.21 -2.51 -11.23
C LYS A 339 17.69 -3.45 -10.15
N LEU A 340 17.20 -2.92 -9.02
CA LEU A 340 16.63 -3.71 -7.93
C LEU A 340 15.38 -4.49 -8.37
N GLN A 341 14.50 -3.84 -9.16
CA GLN A 341 13.32 -4.51 -9.71
C GLN A 341 13.73 -5.67 -10.63
N ILE A 342 14.67 -5.43 -11.54
CA ILE A 342 15.19 -6.45 -12.45
C ILE A 342 15.78 -7.63 -11.68
N GLN A 343 16.63 -7.37 -10.68
CA GLN A 343 17.26 -8.41 -9.86
C GLN A 343 16.21 -9.23 -9.09
N SER A 344 15.16 -8.58 -8.59
CA SER A 344 14.06 -9.25 -7.89
C SER A 344 13.28 -10.16 -8.84
N ILE A 345 13.03 -9.71 -10.06
CA ILE A 345 12.37 -10.51 -11.12
C ILE A 345 13.24 -11.69 -11.52
N GLU A 346 14.53 -11.47 -11.79
CA GLU A 346 15.47 -12.53 -12.19
C GLU A 346 15.59 -13.61 -11.12
N LYS A 347 15.63 -13.23 -9.84
CA LYS A 347 15.60 -14.16 -8.71
C LYS A 347 14.29 -14.94 -8.61
N GLY A 348 13.16 -14.33 -9.00
CA GLY A 348 11.87 -15.02 -9.03
C GLY A 348 11.73 -16.00 -10.20
N LEU A 349 12.44 -15.75 -11.31
CA LEU A 349 12.47 -16.62 -12.49
C LEU A 349 13.45 -17.81 -12.36
N SER A 350 14.45 -17.72 -11.48
CA SER A 350 15.41 -18.79 -11.18
C SER A 350 14.85 -19.80 -10.19
#